data_AF-I4CCL7-F1
#
_entry.id   AF-I4CCL7-F1
#
_cell.length_a   1.000
_cell.length_b   1.000
_cell.length_c   1.000
_cell.angle_alpha   90.00
_cell.angle_beta   90.00
_cell.angle_gamma   90.00
#
_symmetry.space_group_name_H-M   'P 1'
#
loop_
_entity.id
_entity.type
_entity.pdbx_description
1 polymer ?
#
loop_
_entity_poly.entity_id
_entity_poly.type
_entity_poly.pdbx_seq_one_letter_code
_entity_poly.pdbx_strand_id
1 'polypeptide(L)'
;MESGFHAEEEYRVDSFFHRTIDLFDAVDRHEKLFPKVCRACGRTYPDLSTYISETKPKGHTMDDCSEVMGKQFTMLYRHCLCGNTLVLTFTDDIFPLLAVFWSNMKEEARSCGMTLKDFTAEFVGKWELLILSRKPLK
;
A
#
# COMPACT_ATOMS: atom_id res chain seq x y z
N MET A 1 -23.38 23.73 -24.67
CA MET A 1 -24.17 22.97 -23.68
C MET A 1 -23.84 21.51 -23.91
N GLU A 2 -23.19 20.77 -23.04
CA GLU A 2 -22.64 21.00 -21.70
C GLU A 2 -21.40 20.12 -21.61
N SER A 3 -20.27 20.73 -21.25
CA SER A 3 -19.04 20.08 -20.84
C SER A 3 -18.88 20.37 -19.36
N GLY A 4 -19.05 19.37 -18.52
CA GLY A 4 -18.92 19.56 -17.08
C GLY A 4 -19.30 18.32 -16.31
N PHE A 5 -18.50 17.26 -16.38
CA PHE A 5 -18.67 16.09 -15.52
C PHE A 5 -17.41 15.22 -15.45
N HIS A 6 -16.22 15.79 -15.17
CA HIS A 6 -15.01 14.96 -14.90
C HIS A 6 -13.98 15.58 -13.94
N ALA A 7 -14.12 16.82 -13.45
CA ALA A 7 -13.07 17.47 -12.67
C ALA A 7 -13.15 17.25 -11.15
N GLU A 8 -14.33 16.98 -10.59
CA GLU A 8 -14.51 16.89 -9.13
C GLU A 8 -14.13 15.51 -8.55
N GLU A 9 -14.17 14.46 -9.37
CA GLU A 9 -13.88 13.08 -8.96
C GLU A 9 -12.37 12.82 -8.84
N GLU A 10 -11.58 13.45 -9.71
CA GLU A 10 -10.11 13.39 -9.70
C GLU A 10 -9.51 14.15 -8.49
N TYR A 11 -10.18 15.21 -8.03
CA TYR A 11 -9.71 16.08 -6.94
C TYR A 11 -9.93 15.48 -5.53
N ARG A 12 -10.92 14.60 -5.36
CA ARG A 12 -11.30 14.07 -4.03
C ARG A 12 -10.43 12.91 -3.58
N VAL A 13 -10.09 12.01 -4.52
CA VAL A 13 -9.15 10.90 -4.32
C VAL A 13 -7.76 11.44 -3.91
N ASP A 14 -7.39 12.62 -4.41
CA ASP A 14 -6.11 13.27 -4.10
C ASP A 14 -6.00 13.65 -2.60
N SER A 15 -7.06 14.15 -1.97
CA SER A 15 -7.00 14.54 -0.55
C SER A 15 -6.85 13.35 0.42
N PHE A 16 -7.50 12.22 0.12
CA PHE A 16 -7.35 10.98 0.90
C PHE A 16 -5.96 10.38 0.70
N PHE A 17 -5.50 10.35 -0.56
CA PHE A 17 -4.20 9.81 -0.93
C PHE A 17 -3.08 10.53 -0.16
N HIS A 18 -3.00 11.86 -0.24
CA HIS A 18 -1.95 12.63 0.45
C HIS A 18 -1.94 12.39 1.97
N ARG A 19 -3.12 12.40 2.62
CA ARG A 19 -3.22 12.11 4.07
C ARG A 19 -2.74 10.72 4.45
N THR A 20 -2.89 9.76 3.56
CA THR A 20 -2.55 8.35 3.82
C THR A 20 -1.09 8.07 3.55
N ILE A 21 -0.48 8.76 2.58
CA ILE A 21 0.94 8.61 2.26
C ILE A 21 1.83 8.96 3.45
N ASP A 22 1.54 10.04 4.16
CA ASP A 22 2.32 10.46 5.34
C ASP A 22 2.35 9.37 6.42
N LEU A 23 1.31 8.52 6.46
CA LEU A 23 1.22 7.40 7.39
C LEU A 23 2.16 6.26 7.00
N PHE A 24 2.33 5.98 5.71
CA PHE A 24 3.25 4.93 5.26
C PHE A 24 4.71 5.36 5.38
N ASP A 25 5.00 6.66 5.34
CA ASP A 25 6.36 7.18 5.61
C ASP A 25 6.82 6.87 7.04
N ALA A 26 5.91 6.88 8.02
CA ALA A 26 6.21 6.48 9.39
C ALA A 26 6.60 5.00 9.53
N VAL A 27 6.25 4.16 8.55
CA VAL A 27 6.48 2.71 8.56
C VAL A 27 7.75 2.32 7.80
N ASP A 28 8.38 3.25 7.07
CA ASP A 28 9.48 2.96 6.14
C ASP A 28 10.64 2.17 6.76
N ARG A 29 10.98 2.50 8.01
CA ARG A 29 12.09 1.88 8.75
C ARG A 29 11.65 1.19 10.04
N HIS A 30 10.39 0.79 10.11
CA HIS A 30 9.86 0.16 11.32
C HIS A 30 10.60 -1.16 11.62
N GLU A 31 11.14 -1.30 12.82
CA GLU A 31 12.02 -2.42 13.22
C GLU A 31 11.37 -3.81 13.13
N LYS A 32 10.04 -3.88 13.28
CA LYS A 32 9.28 -5.13 13.14
C LYS A 32 9.10 -5.58 11.67
N LEU A 33 9.29 -4.67 10.72
CA LEU A 33 9.15 -4.96 9.28
C LEU A 33 10.51 -5.12 8.59
N PHE A 34 11.49 -4.32 9.01
CA PHE A 34 12.77 -4.21 8.33
C PHE A 34 13.95 -4.42 9.28
N PRO A 35 15.05 -5.04 8.80
CA PRO A 35 15.28 -5.46 7.42
C PRO A 35 14.45 -6.70 7.03
N LYS A 36 13.85 -6.68 5.84
CA LYS A 36 13.15 -7.84 5.28
C LYS A 36 14.14 -8.68 4.49
N VAL A 37 14.27 -9.96 4.81
CA VAL A 37 15.14 -10.88 4.08
C VAL A 37 14.32 -11.88 3.27
N CYS A 38 14.63 -12.02 1.98
CA CYS A 38 14.10 -13.10 1.16
C CYS A 38 14.75 -14.41 1.57
N ARG A 39 13.99 -15.31 2.20
CA ARG A 39 14.49 -16.62 2.66
C ARG A 39 14.99 -17.53 1.54
N ALA A 40 14.55 -17.30 0.29
CA ALA A 40 14.94 -18.11 -0.85
C ALA A 40 16.31 -17.72 -1.45
N CYS A 41 16.65 -16.43 -1.49
CA CYS A 41 17.87 -15.95 -2.16
C CYS A 41 18.79 -15.09 -1.29
N GLY A 42 18.41 -14.80 -0.04
CA GLY A 42 19.20 -14.01 0.90
C GLY A 42 19.18 -12.49 0.65
N ARG A 43 18.49 -12.00 -0.38
CA ARG A 43 18.38 -10.54 -0.62
C ARG A 43 17.74 -9.86 0.58
N THR A 44 18.34 -8.75 0.99
CA THR A 44 17.90 -7.96 2.14
C THR A 44 17.36 -6.62 1.68
N TYR A 45 16.20 -6.23 2.19
CA TYR A 45 15.55 -4.95 1.95
C TYR A 45 15.56 -4.17 3.28
N PRO A 46 16.36 -3.08 3.38
CA PRO A 46 16.58 -2.37 4.64
C PRO A 46 15.41 -1.48 5.07
N ASP A 47 14.53 -1.10 4.15
CA ASP A 47 13.40 -0.21 4.36
C ASP A 47 12.27 -0.48 3.36
N LEU A 48 11.10 0.13 3.57
CA LEU A 48 9.91 -0.03 2.74
C LEU A 48 10.13 0.49 1.33
N SER A 49 10.77 1.66 1.20
CA SER A 49 11.12 2.24 -0.09
C SER A 49 11.96 1.27 -0.93
N THR A 50 12.99 0.66 -0.35
CA THR A 50 13.83 -0.33 -1.02
C THR A 50 13.05 -1.60 -1.31
N TYR A 51 12.26 -2.09 -0.35
CA TYR A 51 11.39 -3.25 -0.57
C TYR A 51 10.45 -3.04 -1.77
N ILE A 52 9.73 -1.93 -1.83
CA ILE A 52 8.80 -1.62 -2.92
C ILE A 52 9.52 -1.49 -4.26
N SER A 53 10.65 -0.76 -4.30
CA SER A 53 11.41 -0.50 -5.53
C SER A 53 12.14 -1.73 -6.09
N GLU A 54 12.56 -2.67 -5.25
CA GLU A 54 13.35 -3.85 -5.65
C GLU A 54 12.53 -5.14 -5.65
N THR A 55 11.21 -5.04 -5.60
CA THR A 55 10.29 -6.16 -5.72
C THR A 55 9.16 -5.83 -6.69
N LYS A 56 8.55 -6.86 -7.27
CA LYS A 56 7.44 -6.70 -8.22
C LYS A 56 6.09 -6.84 -7.51
N PRO A 57 5.07 -6.05 -7.86
CA PRO A 57 3.73 -6.28 -7.33
C PRO A 57 3.24 -7.68 -7.72
N LYS A 58 2.52 -8.34 -6.81
CA LYS A 58 1.73 -9.56 -7.09
C LYS A 58 0.30 -9.11 -7.38
N GLY A 59 -0.40 -9.75 -8.33
CA GLY A 59 -1.70 -9.26 -8.85
C GLY A 59 -2.68 -8.71 -7.80
N HIS A 60 -2.81 -9.38 -6.66
CA HIS A 60 -3.39 -8.81 -5.44
C HIS A 60 -2.27 -8.29 -4.55
N THR A 61 -2.10 -6.96 -4.51
CA THR A 61 -0.93 -6.34 -3.87
C THR A 61 -1.14 -6.13 -2.38
N MET A 62 -2.35 -5.78 -1.92
CA MET A 62 -2.65 -5.48 -0.51
C MET A 62 -4.05 -5.95 -0.13
N ASP A 63 -4.19 -6.61 1.03
CA ASP A 63 -5.47 -7.14 1.51
C ASP A 63 -5.71 -6.80 3.00
N ASP A 64 -6.96 -6.43 3.32
CA ASP A 64 -7.50 -6.38 4.69
C ASP A 64 -7.84 -7.80 5.13
N CYS A 65 -7.12 -8.32 6.12
CA CYS A 65 -7.35 -9.64 6.68
C CYS A 65 -7.98 -9.57 8.08
N SER A 66 -8.49 -8.41 8.49
CA SER A 66 -8.91 -8.18 9.86
C SER A 66 -10.06 -9.09 10.32
N GLU A 67 -11.02 -9.35 9.45
CA GLU A 67 -12.15 -10.25 9.71
C GLU A 67 -11.70 -11.69 9.96
N VAL A 68 -10.78 -12.19 9.12
CA VAL A 68 -10.25 -13.55 9.22
C VAL A 68 -9.37 -13.72 10.46
N MET A 69 -8.58 -12.69 10.79
CA MET A 69 -7.62 -12.74 11.88
C MET A 69 -8.20 -12.32 13.24
N GLY A 70 -9.41 -11.75 13.27
CA GLY A 70 -10.06 -11.23 14.47
C GLY A 70 -9.36 -10.00 15.08
N LYS A 71 -8.47 -9.34 14.33
CA LYS A 71 -7.69 -8.16 14.75
C LYS A 71 -7.20 -7.37 13.55
N GLN A 72 -6.76 -6.12 13.73
CA GLN A 72 -6.20 -5.32 12.64
C GLN A 72 -4.99 -6.02 12.01
N PHE A 73 -5.13 -6.38 10.73
CA PHE A 73 -4.15 -7.20 10.05
C PHE A 73 -4.21 -6.96 8.54
N THR A 74 -3.09 -6.58 7.95
CA THR A 74 -3.00 -6.28 6.52
C THR A 74 -1.78 -6.93 5.94
N MET A 75 -1.95 -7.56 4.78
CA MET A 75 -0.87 -8.23 4.08
C MET A 75 -0.57 -7.48 2.79
N LEU A 76 0.71 -7.15 2.58
CA LEU A 76 1.22 -6.62 1.32
C LEU A 76 2.09 -7.68 0.64
N TYR A 77 1.66 -8.14 -0.52
CA TYR A 77 2.29 -9.21 -1.28
C TYR A 77 3.15 -8.66 -2.42
N ARG A 78 4.40 -9.11 -2.48
CA ARG A 78 5.33 -8.77 -3.57
C ARG A 78 6.17 -9.96 -3.98
N HIS A 79 6.69 -9.94 -5.19
CA HIS A 79 7.66 -10.92 -5.66
C HIS A 79 9.08 -10.37 -5.53
N CYS A 80 9.93 -11.11 -4.82
CA CYS A 80 11.37 -10.95 -4.96
C CYS A 80 11.77 -11.14 -6.42
N LEU A 81 12.86 -10.51 -6.86
CA LEU A 81 13.41 -10.72 -8.21
C LEU A 81 13.79 -12.19 -8.51
N CYS A 82 14.00 -13.02 -7.49
CA CYS A 82 14.23 -14.46 -7.65
C CYS A 82 12.92 -15.27 -7.84
N GLY A 83 11.76 -14.61 -7.90
CA GLY A 83 10.44 -15.24 -8.06
C GLY A 83 9.71 -15.57 -6.74
N ASN A 84 10.42 -15.65 -5.61
CA ASN A 84 9.79 -15.98 -4.32
C ASN A 84 8.77 -14.91 -3.89
N THR A 85 7.64 -15.32 -3.33
CA THR A 85 6.66 -14.38 -2.76
C THR A 85 7.13 -13.90 -1.40
N LEU A 86 7.13 -12.60 -1.22
CA LEU A 86 7.38 -11.89 0.03
C LEU A 86 6.06 -11.29 0.53
N VAL A 87 5.94 -11.21 1.84
CA VAL A 87 4.79 -10.63 2.53
C VAL A 87 5.28 -9.66 3.59
N LEU A 88 4.78 -8.43 3.58
CA LEU A 88 4.79 -7.56 4.76
C LEU A 88 3.44 -7.65 5.45
N THR A 89 3.47 -7.62 6.77
CA THR A 89 2.29 -7.70 7.61
C THR A 89 2.22 -6.44 8.44
N PHE A 90 1.17 -5.64 8.23
CA PHE A 90 0.88 -4.49 9.07
C PHE A 90 -0.19 -4.88 10.10
N THR A 91 0.06 -4.48 11.33
CA THR A 91 -0.79 -4.67 12.50
C THR A 91 -0.90 -3.32 13.22
N ASP A 92 -1.80 -3.21 14.19
CA ASP A 92 -2.01 -1.99 14.98
C ASP A 92 -0.76 -1.49 15.72
N ASP A 93 0.13 -2.40 16.13
CA ASP A 93 1.41 -2.06 16.75
C ASP A 93 2.48 -1.53 15.77
N ILE A 94 2.31 -1.75 14.46
CA ILE A 94 3.19 -1.27 13.39
C ILE A 94 2.60 -0.02 12.75
N PHE A 95 1.28 -0.04 12.56
CA PHE A 95 0.53 1.03 11.94
C PHE A 95 -0.74 1.30 12.77
N PRO A 96 -0.68 2.17 13.80
CA PRO A 96 -1.80 2.41 14.71
C PRO A 96 -3.08 2.92 14.06
N LEU A 97 -2.97 3.52 12.87
CA LEU A 97 -4.12 4.02 12.10
C LEU A 97 -4.62 3.01 11.05
N LEU A 98 -4.21 1.75 11.12
CA LEU A 98 -4.60 0.72 10.14
C LEU A 98 -6.12 0.54 10.04
N ALA A 99 -6.83 0.60 11.17
CA ALA A 99 -8.30 0.53 11.18
C ALA A 99 -8.94 1.73 10.47
N VAL A 100 -8.41 2.93 10.71
CA VAL A 100 -8.87 4.17 10.09
C VAL A 100 -8.59 4.14 8.58
N PHE A 101 -7.40 3.68 8.20
CA PHE A 101 -7.02 3.46 6.81
C PHE A 101 -8.05 2.60 6.07
N TRP A 102 -8.36 1.41 6.58
CA TRP A 102 -9.33 0.53 5.91
C TRP A 102 -10.77 1.03 5.94
N SER A 103 -11.17 1.72 7.01
CA SER A 103 -12.48 2.38 7.03
C SER A 103 -12.61 3.40 5.90
N ASN A 104 -11.57 4.23 5.72
CA ASN A 104 -11.54 5.22 4.65
C ASN A 104 -11.46 4.57 3.26
N MET A 105 -10.65 3.53 3.08
CA MET A 105 -10.60 2.76 1.82
C MET A 105 -11.98 2.20 1.45
N LYS A 106 -12.73 1.67 2.42
CA LYS A 106 -14.10 1.14 2.22
C LYS A 106 -15.12 2.24 1.93
N GLU A 107 -14.98 3.42 2.53
CA GLU A 107 -15.84 4.57 2.25
C GLU A 107 -15.58 5.15 0.86
N GLU A 108 -14.32 5.40 0.51
CA GLU A 108 -13.93 5.96 -0.78
C GLU A 108 -14.27 5.01 -1.93
N ALA A 109 -14.01 3.71 -1.78
CA ALA A 109 -14.42 2.71 -2.78
C ALA A 109 -15.93 2.75 -3.05
N ARG A 110 -16.75 2.88 -1.99
CA ARG A 110 -18.21 3.02 -2.11
C ARG A 110 -18.61 4.31 -2.80
N SER A 111 -17.98 5.44 -2.47
CA SER A 111 -18.32 6.74 -3.08
C SER A 111 -17.96 6.81 -4.56
N CYS A 112 -16.91 6.12 -5.00
CA CYS A 112 -16.51 6.03 -6.40
C CYS A 112 -17.18 4.87 -7.16
N GLY A 113 -18.10 4.12 -6.53
CA GLY A 113 -18.77 2.97 -7.16
C GLY A 113 -17.84 1.80 -7.50
N MET A 114 -16.68 1.72 -6.87
CA MET A 114 -15.67 0.66 -7.08
C MET A 114 -15.80 -0.45 -6.05
N THR A 115 -15.31 -1.64 -6.39
CA THR A 115 -15.06 -2.64 -5.35
C THR A 115 -13.88 -2.21 -4.48
N LEU A 116 -13.86 -2.63 -3.21
CA LEU A 116 -12.71 -2.36 -2.34
C LEU A 116 -11.40 -2.88 -2.94
N LYS A 117 -11.46 -4.03 -3.63
CA LYS A 117 -10.32 -4.64 -4.31
C LYS A 117 -9.76 -3.73 -5.40
N ASP A 118 -10.62 -3.21 -6.28
CA ASP A 118 -10.17 -2.38 -7.40
C ASP A 118 -9.63 -1.04 -6.90
N PHE A 119 -10.32 -0.42 -5.94
CA PHE A 119 -9.86 0.82 -5.32
C PHE A 119 -8.51 0.64 -4.59
N THR A 120 -8.31 -0.49 -3.90
CA THR A 120 -7.04 -0.83 -3.25
C THR A 120 -5.92 -1.02 -4.27
N ALA A 121 -6.19 -1.68 -5.39
CA ALA A 121 -5.21 -1.84 -6.45
C ALA A 121 -4.77 -0.49 -7.04
N GLU A 122 -5.71 0.43 -7.28
CA GLU A 122 -5.40 1.79 -7.74
C GLU A 122 -4.61 2.59 -6.71
N PHE A 123 -5.04 2.57 -5.44
CA PHE A 123 -4.32 3.24 -4.36
C PHE A 123 -2.87 2.76 -4.26
N VAL A 124 -2.66 1.43 -4.25
CA VAL A 124 -1.32 0.85 -4.17
C VAL A 124 -0.49 1.23 -5.41
N GLY A 125 -1.08 1.23 -6.61
CA GLY A 125 -0.40 1.68 -7.82
C GLY A 125 0.10 3.12 -7.71
N LYS A 126 -0.75 4.05 -7.26
CA LYS A 126 -0.36 5.46 -7.03
C LYS A 126 0.71 5.58 -5.94
N TRP A 127 0.57 4.83 -4.86
CA TRP A 127 1.52 4.82 -3.75
C TRP A 127 2.92 4.34 -4.19
N GLU A 128 2.97 3.26 -4.98
CA GLU A 128 4.22 2.74 -5.53
C GLU A 128 4.90 3.75 -6.45
N LEU A 129 4.13 4.39 -7.35
CA LEU A 129 4.66 5.44 -8.24
C LEU A 129 5.28 6.60 -7.45
N LEU A 130 4.66 7.00 -6.33
CA LEU A 130 5.20 8.03 -5.46
C LEU A 130 6.50 7.60 -4.76
N ILE A 131 6.57 6.36 -4.26
CA ILE A 131 7.81 5.84 -3.68
C ILE A 131 8.94 5.83 -4.71
N LEU A 132 8.62 5.41 -5.95
CA LEU A 132 9.59 5.35 -7.04
C LEU A 132 10.05 6.75 -7.48
N SER A 133 9.17 7.76 -7.46
CA SER A 133 9.53 9.14 -7.82
C SER A 133 10.38 9.85 -6.75
N ARG A 134 10.28 9.43 -5.48
CA ARG A 134 11.10 9.94 -4.38
C ARG A 134 12.53 9.41 -4.37
N LYS A 135 12.83 8.30 -5.06
CA LYS A 135 14.20 7.82 -5.20
C LYS A 135 14.95 8.66 -6.24
N PRO A 136 16.10 9.28 -5.91
CA PRO A 136 16.96 9.82 -6.94
C PRO A 136 17.40 8.66 -7.85
N LEU A 137 17.24 8.85 -9.16
CA LEU A 137 17.84 7.97 -10.16
C LEU A 137 19.34 7.86 -9.83
N LYS A 138 19.79 6.65 -9.48
CA LYS A 138 21.21 6.35 -9.33
C LYS A 138 21.88 6.34 -10.69
#